data_AF-A0A965NVJ1-F1
#
_entry.id   AF-A0A965NVJ1-F1
#
_cell.length_a   1.000
_cell.length_b   1.000
_cell.length_c   1.000
_cell.angle_alpha   90.00
_cell.angle_beta   90.00
_cell.angle_gamma   90.00
#
_symmetry.space_group_name_H-M   'P 1'
#
loop_
_entity.id
_entity.type
_entity.pdbx_description
1 polymer ?
#
loop_
_entity_poly.entity_id
_entity_poly.type
_entity_poly.pdbx_seq_one_letter_code
_entity_poly.pdbx_strand_id
1 'polypeptide(L)'
;MADDTSARLRALEERLLEAKGQLATSKARNEKLEYALREARDHVASLREEVEKLTQPPSAYGIVLGTNDDGTVDVLTNARKMRVSLHPDIDVHALERGSEVVLNESLNVVMARGAEATGEVVSLKEVLEDGIRAIVTGRGDDDRVCELADALRGVHLRSGDLLRLDTRSGLLLERLAQPEVEHLLLEEVPDISYDDIGGLDQQIEAIADAVELPFLHGDLFAEHQLPAPKGILLYGPPGCGKTLIAKAVANSLAKKVAARTGADKGRSYFINIKGPELLNKYVGETERQIRMVFQRAREKSEEGWPVIVF
;
A
#
# COMPACT_ATOMS: atom_id res chain seq x y z
N MET A 1 -73.75 -50.04 -36.38
CA MET A 1 -72.62 -49.21 -36.85
C MET A 1 -72.96 -47.71 -36.94
N ALA A 2 -74.21 -47.29 -37.19
CA ALA A 2 -74.57 -45.86 -37.24
C ALA A 2 -74.64 -45.15 -35.87
N ASP A 3 -74.88 -45.89 -34.78
CA ASP A 3 -75.05 -45.32 -33.43
C ASP A 3 -73.71 -44.93 -32.78
N ASP A 4 -72.66 -45.74 -32.99
CA ASP A 4 -71.30 -45.52 -32.48
C ASP A 4 -70.60 -44.32 -33.16
N THR A 5 -70.94 -44.05 -34.43
CA THR A 5 -70.47 -42.85 -35.15
C THR A 5 -71.11 -41.56 -34.65
N SER A 6 -72.38 -41.60 -34.22
CA SER A 6 -73.07 -40.43 -33.65
C SER A 6 -72.55 -40.09 -32.24
N ALA A 7 -72.28 -41.11 -31.41
CA ALA A 7 -71.67 -40.95 -30.09
C ALA A 7 -70.24 -40.38 -30.18
N ARG A 8 -69.42 -40.87 -31.12
CA ARG A 8 -68.07 -40.33 -31.37
C ARG A 8 -68.08 -38.89 -31.88
N LEU A 9 -69.04 -38.52 -32.74
CA LEU A 9 -69.20 -37.15 -33.22
C LEU A 9 -69.53 -36.19 -32.07
N ARG A 10 -70.48 -36.56 -31.19
CA ARG A 10 -70.81 -35.77 -30.00
C ARG A 10 -69.63 -35.61 -29.05
N ALA A 11 -68.87 -36.68 -28.79
CA ALA A 11 -67.69 -36.61 -27.93
C ALA A 11 -66.56 -35.74 -28.51
N LEU A 12 -66.41 -35.71 -29.85
CA LEU A 12 -65.48 -34.82 -30.54
C LEU A 12 -65.95 -33.37 -30.50
N GLU A 13 -67.26 -33.10 -30.68
CA GLU A 13 -67.85 -31.76 -30.55
C GLU A 13 -67.70 -31.22 -29.12
N GLU A 14 -67.91 -32.06 -28.12
CA GLU A 14 -67.77 -31.71 -26.70
C GLU A 14 -66.31 -31.39 -26.35
N ARG A 15 -65.34 -32.21 -26.79
CA ARG A 15 -63.91 -31.92 -26.67
C ARG A 15 -63.48 -30.65 -27.43
N LEU A 16 -64.07 -30.39 -28.60
CA LEU A 16 -63.76 -29.20 -29.39
C LEU A 16 -64.29 -27.93 -28.72
N LEU A 17 -65.46 -28.02 -28.06
CA LEU A 17 -66.01 -26.93 -27.25
C LEU A 17 -65.13 -26.67 -26.01
N GLU A 18 -64.71 -27.73 -25.32
CA GLU A 18 -63.88 -27.66 -24.12
C GLU A 18 -62.49 -27.08 -24.44
N ALA A 19 -61.84 -27.54 -25.52
CA ALA A 19 -60.59 -27.00 -26.02
C ALA A 19 -60.69 -25.53 -26.45
N LYS A 20 -61.81 -25.12 -27.08
CA LYS A 20 -62.06 -23.71 -27.41
C LYS A 20 -62.23 -22.86 -26.15
N GLY A 21 -62.87 -23.38 -25.11
CA GLY A 21 -63.00 -22.71 -23.81
C GLY A 21 -61.64 -22.56 -23.09
N GLN A 22 -60.81 -23.59 -23.11
CA GLN A 22 -59.44 -23.55 -22.59
C GLN A 22 -58.53 -22.58 -23.37
N LEU A 23 -58.69 -22.52 -24.71
CA LEU A 23 -57.99 -21.56 -25.54
C LEU A 23 -58.42 -20.13 -25.23
N ALA A 24 -59.72 -19.86 -25.08
CA ALA A 24 -60.23 -18.55 -24.75
C ALA A 24 -59.76 -18.07 -23.37
N THR A 25 -59.79 -18.95 -22.36
CA THR A 25 -59.31 -18.65 -21.01
C THR A 25 -57.80 -18.43 -20.96
N SER A 26 -57.01 -19.24 -21.67
CA SER A 26 -55.56 -19.05 -21.79
C SER A 26 -55.22 -17.76 -22.54
N LYS A 27 -55.98 -17.42 -23.58
CA LYS A 27 -55.80 -16.17 -24.34
C LYS A 27 -56.09 -14.94 -23.48
N ALA A 28 -57.19 -14.97 -22.71
CA ALA A 28 -57.51 -13.90 -21.76
C ALA A 28 -56.47 -13.77 -20.62
N ARG A 29 -55.88 -14.89 -20.17
CA ARG A 29 -54.76 -14.85 -19.21
C ARG A 29 -53.50 -14.24 -19.83
N ASN A 30 -53.17 -14.60 -21.06
CA ASN A 30 -52.04 -14.00 -21.77
C ASN A 30 -52.23 -12.50 -21.98
N GLU A 31 -53.42 -12.05 -22.38
CA GLU A 31 -53.73 -10.61 -22.52
C GLU A 31 -53.56 -9.86 -21.18
N LYS A 32 -53.99 -10.45 -20.06
CA LYS A 32 -53.78 -9.87 -18.73
C LYS A 32 -52.30 -9.82 -18.34
N LEU A 33 -51.54 -10.86 -18.64
CA LEU A 33 -50.10 -10.91 -18.38
C LEU A 33 -49.34 -9.91 -19.26
N GLU A 34 -49.71 -9.76 -20.53
CA GLU A 34 -49.13 -8.76 -21.43
C GLU A 34 -49.39 -7.33 -20.91
N TYR A 35 -50.61 -7.06 -20.44
CA TYR A 35 -50.94 -5.78 -19.84
C TYR A 35 -50.09 -5.51 -18.59
N ALA A 36 -50.04 -6.47 -17.65
CA ALA A 36 -49.26 -6.34 -16.42
C ALA A 36 -47.74 -6.20 -16.70
N LEU A 37 -47.22 -6.91 -17.70
CA LEU A 37 -45.81 -6.82 -18.09
C LEU A 37 -45.50 -5.44 -18.69
N ARG A 38 -46.42 -4.87 -19.46
CA ARG A 38 -46.28 -3.52 -20.03
C ARG A 38 -46.29 -2.47 -18.92
N GLU A 39 -47.23 -2.55 -18.00
CA GLU A 39 -47.31 -1.67 -16.83
C GLU A 39 -46.05 -1.75 -15.96
N ALA A 40 -45.58 -2.97 -15.67
CA ALA A 40 -44.34 -3.17 -14.92
C ALA A 40 -43.12 -2.59 -15.66
N ARG A 41 -43.04 -2.72 -16.99
CA ARG A 41 -41.98 -2.10 -17.81
C ARG A 41 -42.03 -0.57 -17.75
N ASP A 42 -43.22 0.01 -17.84
CA ASP A 42 -43.40 1.46 -17.80
C ASP A 42 -43.00 2.01 -16.42
N HIS A 43 -43.36 1.31 -15.33
CA HIS A 43 -42.92 1.64 -13.97
C HIS A 43 -41.39 1.52 -13.79
N VAL A 44 -40.76 0.48 -14.33
CA VAL A 44 -39.29 0.34 -14.27
C VAL A 44 -38.61 1.45 -15.08
N ALA A 45 -39.19 1.86 -16.21
CA ALA A 45 -38.66 2.96 -17.01
C ALA A 45 -38.74 4.30 -16.25
N SER A 46 -39.86 4.60 -15.60
CA SER A 46 -40.00 5.84 -14.82
C SER A 46 -39.05 5.88 -13.62
N LEU A 47 -38.92 4.77 -12.89
CA LEU A 47 -37.97 4.66 -11.77
C LEU A 47 -36.53 4.84 -12.22
N ARG A 48 -36.15 4.29 -13.39
CA ARG A 48 -34.80 4.50 -13.95
C ARG A 48 -34.55 5.96 -14.29
N GLU A 49 -35.53 6.66 -14.85
CA GLU A 49 -35.39 8.08 -15.18
C GLU A 49 -35.22 8.95 -13.93
N GLU A 50 -35.92 8.62 -12.84
CA GLU A 50 -35.74 9.29 -11.54
C GLU A 50 -34.36 9.03 -10.93
N VAL A 51 -33.88 7.78 -10.96
CA VAL A 51 -32.53 7.43 -10.51
C VAL A 51 -31.48 8.19 -11.34
N GLU A 52 -31.64 8.22 -12.66
CA GLU A 52 -30.71 8.92 -13.55
C GLU A 52 -30.66 10.41 -13.25
N LYS A 53 -31.81 11.07 -13.05
CA LYS A 53 -31.88 12.49 -12.64
C LYS A 53 -31.14 12.76 -11.34
N LEU A 54 -31.30 11.89 -10.34
CA LEU A 54 -30.61 12.03 -9.05
C LEU A 54 -29.10 11.79 -9.15
N THR A 55 -28.62 11.15 -10.20
CA THR A 55 -27.18 10.94 -10.46
C THR A 55 -26.55 12.00 -11.36
N GLN A 56 -27.33 12.96 -11.89
CA GLN A 56 -26.80 14.00 -12.75
C GLN A 56 -25.99 15.05 -11.96
N PRO A 57 -24.92 15.61 -12.56
CA PRO A 57 -24.17 16.72 -11.96
C PRO A 57 -25.04 17.99 -11.88
N PRO A 58 -24.79 18.89 -10.91
CA PRO A 58 -23.61 18.98 -10.04
C PRO A 58 -23.65 18.04 -8.83
N SER A 59 -22.55 17.35 -8.58
CA SER A 59 -22.41 16.40 -7.47
C SER A 59 -21.41 16.93 -6.45
N ALA A 60 -21.64 16.63 -5.17
CA ALA A 60 -20.69 16.92 -4.11
C ALA A 60 -19.67 15.78 -4.00
N TYR A 61 -18.50 16.09 -3.44
CA TYR A 61 -17.49 15.08 -3.11
C TYR A 61 -17.41 14.91 -1.59
N GLY A 62 -16.97 13.73 -1.17
CA GLY A 62 -16.69 13.43 0.22
C GLY A 62 -15.56 12.42 0.37
N ILE A 63 -15.03 12.30 1.58
CA ILE A 63 -13.93 11.38 1.92
C ILE A 63 -14.46 10.30 2.85
N VAL A 64 -14.23 9.05 2.51
CA VAL A 64 -14.64 7.90 3.34
C VAL A 64 -13.82 7.86 4.63
N LEU A 65 -14.50 7.91 5.76
CA LEU A 65 -13.90 7.78 7.09
C LEU A 65 -13.99 6.36 7.64
N GLY A 66 -14.99 5.57 7.21
CA GLY A 66 -15.15 4.17 7.59
C GLY A 66 -16.48 3.59 7.12
N THR A 67 -16.54 2.27 7.03
CA THR A 67 -17.74 1.48 6.69
C THR A 67 -18.43 0.99 7.97
N ASN A 68 -19.75 0.87 7.94
CA ASN A 68 -20.55 0.38 9.07
C ASN A 68 -21.20 -0.99 8.75
N ASP A 69 -21.53 -1.75 9.80
CA ASP A 69 -22.14 -3.10 9.68
C ASP A 69 -23.56 -3.07 9.07
N ASP A 70 -24.23 -1.92 9.12
CA ASP A 70 -25.56 -1.70 8.54
C ASP A 70 -25.51 -1.41 7.02
N GLY A 71 -24.33 -1.47 6.41
CA GLY A 71 -24.12 -1.17 4.99
C GLY A 71 -24.07 0.32 4.68
N THR A 72 -24.08 1.20 5.69
CA THR A 72 -23.85 2.64 5.49
C THR A 72 -22.35 2.98 5.60
N VAL A 73 -21.98 4.18 5.13
CA VAL A 73 -20.60 4.66 5.18
C VAL A 73 -20.56 6.01 5.88
N ASP A 74 -19.57 6.19 6.75
CA ASP A 74 -19.26 7.48 7.35
C ASP A 74 -18.38 8.28 6.36
N VAL A 75 -18.86 9.43 5.89
CA VAL A 75 -18.19 10.29 4.91
C VAL A 75 -18.00 11.69 5.50
N LEU A 76 -16.85 12.30 5.23
CA LEU A 76 -16.61 13.71 5.48
C LEU A 76 -16.97 14.51 4.23
N THR A 77 -17.95 15.40 4.33
CA THR A 77 -18.30 16.34 3.26
C THR A 77 -18.55 17.73 3.85
N ASN A 78 -18.09 18.78 3.19
CA ASN A 78 -18.23 20.18 3.66
C ASN A 78 -17.83 20.38 5.14
N ALA A 79 -16.72 19.76 5.57
CA ALA A 79 -16.21 19.76 6.94
C ALA A 79 -17.17 19.18 8.01
N ARG A 80 -18.16 18.38 7.59
CA ARG A 80 -19.09 17.68 8.47
C ARG A 80 -19.00 16.19 8.25
N LYS A 81 -18.91 15.45 9.36
CA LYS A 81 -19.03 13.99 9.35
C LYS A 81 -20.50 13.62 9.17
N MET A 82 -20.80 12.79 8.19
CA MET A 82 -22.14 12.33 7.87
C MET A 82 -22.13 10.82 7.70
N ARG A 83 -23.22 10.15 8.11
CA ARG A 83 -23.47 8.76 7.77
C ARG A 83 -24.42 8.72 6.60
N VAL A 84 -24.01 8.08 5.52
CA VAL A 84 -24.69 8.12 4.22
C VAL A 84 -24.93 6.73 3.67
N SER A 85 -25.98 6.58 2.86
CA SER A 85 -26.28 5.32 2.17
C SER A 85 -25.52 5.24 0.85
N LEU A 86 -25.30 4.02 0.38
CA LEU A 86 -24.65 3.75 -0.91
C LEU A 86 -25.69 3.39 -1.97
N HIS A 87 -25.36 3.73 -3.22
CA HIS A 87 -26.06 3.20 -4.37
C HIS A 87 -25.91 1.67 -4.41
N PRO A 88 -26.96 0.88 -4.71
CA PRO A 88 -26.92 -0.58 -4.69
C PRO A 88 -25.83 -1.24 -5.54
N ASP A 89 -25.35 -0.52 -6.57
CA ASP A 89 -24.29 -1.02 -7.47
C ASP A 89 -22.88 -0.89 -6.88
N ILE A 90 -22.73 -0.21 -5.73
CA ILE A 90 -21.43 0.00 -5.08
C ILE A 90 -21.28 -1.02 -3.97
N ASP A 91 -20.23 -1.83 -4.07
CA ASP A 91 -19.83 -2.73 -3.00
C ASP A 91 -19.20 -1.94 -1.84
N VAL A 92 -19.80 -2.07 -0.65
CA VAL A 92 -19.33 -1.44 0.58
C VAL A 92 -17.93 -1.94 0.95
N HIS A 93 -17.63 -3.20 0.66
CA HIS A 93 -16.34 -3.81 1.00
C HIS A 93 -15.19 -3.36 0.09
N ALA A 94 -15.50 -2.78 -1.07
CA ALA A 94 -14.51 -2.21 -1.97
C ALA A 94 -14.09 -0.78 -1.59
N LEU A 95 -14.75 -0.16 -0.60
CA LEU A 95 -14.44 1.19 -0.17
C LEU A 95 -13.39 1.19 0.94
N GLU A 96 -12.23 1.74 0.62
CA GLU A 96 -11.15 1.94 1.58
C GLU A 96 -11.27 3.30 2.28
N ARG A 97 -10.90 3.35 3.55
CA ARG A 97 -10.79 4.59 4.30
C ARG A 97 -9.79 5.54 3.63
N GLY A 98 -10.19 6.78 3.43
CA GLY A 98 -9.42 7.81 2.72
C GLY A 98 -9.76 7.92 1.23
N SER A 99 -10.57 7.01 0.70
CA SER A 99 -11.09 7.09 -0.67
C SER A 99 -12.03 8.29 -0.85
N GLU A 100 -11.99 8.92 -2.02
CA GLU A 100 -12.97 9.94 -2.40
C GLU A 100 -14.24 9.26 -2.93
N VAL A 101 -15.40 9.83 -2.62
CA VAL A 101 -16.70 9.38 -3.11
C VAL A 101 -17.50 10.55 -3.68
N VAL A 102 -18.35 10.26 -4.66
CA VAL A 102 -19.29 11.23 -5.24
C VAL A 102 -20.64 11.06 -4.56
N LEU A 103 -21.19 12.18 -4.11
CA LEU A 103 -22.48 12.29 -3.44
C LEU A 103 -23.49 12.97 -4.35
N ASN A 104 -24.71 12.42 -4.39
CA ASN A 104 -25.83 13.10 -5.04
C ASN A 104 -26.44 14.21 -4.17
N GLU A 105 -27.50 14.86 -4.67
CA GLU A 105 -28.23 15.92 -3.95
C GLU A 105 -28.84 15.44 -2.62
N SER A 106 -29.14 14.15 -2.51
CA SER A 106 -29.62 13.51 -1.27
C SER A 106 -28.49 13.04 -0.35
N LEU A 107 -27.23 13.34 -0.69
CA LEU A 107 -26.01 12.95 0.03
C LEU A 107 -25.80 11.44 0.11
N ASN A 108 -26.33 10.67 -0.84
CA ASN A 108 -26.01 9.26 -1.00
C ASN A 108 -24.80 9.08 -1.91
N VAL A 109 -23.97 8.07 -1.62
CA VAL A 109 -22.80 7.73 -2.43
C VAL A 109 -23.25 7.08 -3.73
N VAL A 110 -22.96 7.74 -4.86
CA VAL A 110 -23.33 7.26 -6.21
C VAL A 110 -22.14 6.78 -7.02
N MET A 111 -20.93 7.09 -6.59
CA MET A 111 -19.70 6.62 -7.23
C MET A 111 -18.55 6.54 -6.22
N ALA A 112 -17.82 5.43 -6.26
CA ALA A 112 -16.55 5.27 -5.56
C ALA A 112 -15.40 5.79 -6.44
N ARG A 113 -14.44 6.50 -5.84
CA ARG A 113 -13.19 6.92 -6.48
C ARG A 113 -12.02 6.49 -5.59
N GLY A 114 -10.81 6.55 -6.14
CA GLY A 114 -9.59 6.36 -5.34
C GLY A 114 -9.33 7.54 -4.40
N ALA A 115 -8.34 7.39 -3.52
CA ALA A 115 -7.85 8.49 -2.72
C ALA A 115 -7.33 9.64 -3.62
N GLU A 116 -7.54 10.88 -3.18
CA GLU A 116 -6.98 12.07 -3.84
C GLU A 116 -5.46 11.93 -3.93
N ALA A 117 -4.82 12.36 -5.03
CA ALA A 117 -3.37 12.21 -5.23
C ALA A 117 -2.55 13.43 -4.73
N THR A 118 -3.22 14.52 -4.38
CA THR A 118 -2.61 15.76 -3.87
C THR A 118 -2.83 15.89 -2.36
N GLY A 119 -1.94 16.59 -1.65
CA GLY A 119 -2.08 16.79 -0.21
C GLY A 119 -0.88 17.50 0.41
N GLU A 120 -0.91 17.65 1.72
CA GLU A 120 0.24 18.14 2.48
C GLU A 120 1.24 17.00 2.72
N VAL A 121 2.54 17.30 2.67
CA VAL A 121 3.58 16.34 3.00
C VAL A 121 4.02 16.57 4.43
N VAL A 122 3.94 15.52 5.24
CA VAL A 122 4.33 15.52 6.65
C VAL A 122 5.37 14.43 6.90
N SER A 123 6.14 14.57 7.97
CA SER A 123 7.09 13.54 8.39
C SER A 123 6.53 12.72 9.54
N LEU A 124 6.64 11.40 9.46
CA LEU A 124 6.21 10.51 10.52
C LEU A 124 7.17 10.63 11.71
N LYS A 125 6.63 10.83 12.91
CA LYS A 125 7.39 10.80 14.15
C LYS A 125 7.34 9.41 14.78
N GLU A 126 6.12 8.90 14.98
CA GLU A 126 5.85 7.56 15.51
C GLU A 126 4.43 7.09 15.16
N VAL A 127 4.23 5.77 15.09
CA VAL A 127 2.91 5.14 15.06
C VAL A 127 2.52 4.79 16.49
N LEU A 128 1.30 5.12 16.90
CA LEU A 128 0.81 4.85 18.24
C LEU A 128 0.53 3.35 18.44
N GLU A 129 0.45 2.92 19.70
CA GLU A 129 0.25 1.51 20.08
C GLU A 129 -1.03 0.89 19.50
N ASP A 130 -2.01 1.70 19.15
CA ASP A 130 -3.26 1.25 18.53
C ASP A 130 -3.11 0.84 17.05
N GLY A 131 -1.97 1.15 16.41
CA GLY A 131 -1.68 0.82 15.02
C GLY A 131 -2.56 1.53 13.99
N ILE A 132 -3.40 2.47 14.42
CA ILE A 132 -4.34 3.20 13.56
C ILE A 132 -4.11 4.71 13.59
N ARG A 133 -3.35 5.21 14.57
CA ARG A 133 -2.97 6.62 14.67
C ARG A 133 -1.46 6.78 14.63
N ALA A 134 -1.03 7.94 14.16
CA ALA A 134 0.37 8.31 14.12
C ALA A 134 0.57 9.78 14.50
N ILE A 135 1.70 10.08 15.11
CA ILE A 135 2.16 11.45 15.32
C ILE A 135 2.99 11.84 14.11
N VAL A 136 2.65 12.96 13.50
CA VAL A 136 3.36 13.52 12.36
C VAL A 136 3.79 14.95 12.68
N THR A 137 4.92 15.35 12.10
CA THR A 137 5.42 16.72 12.20
C THR A 137 5.22 17.41 10.85
N GLY A 138 4.48 18.51 10.86
CA GLY A 138 4.20 19.36 9.71
C GLY A 138 5.36 20.29 9.34
N ARG A 139 5.13 21.20 8.38
CA ARG A 139 6.14 22.16 7.92
C ARG A 139 6.54 23.20 8.97
N GLY A 140 5.71 23.42 9.99
CA GLY A 140 5.94 24.40 11.05
C GLY A 140 6.54 23.82 12.32
N ASP A 141 7.08 22.60 12.27
CA ASP A 141 7.46 21.79 13.43
C ASP A 141 6.30 21.58 14.43
N ASP A 142 5.06 21.67 13.95
CA ASP A 142 3.87 21.36 14.72
C ASP A 142 3.59 19.85 14.67
N ASP A 143 3.57 19.24 15.85
CA ASP A 143 3.17 17.84 16.01
C ASP A 143 1.65 17.72 15.98
N ARG A 144 1.15 16.78 15.17
CA ARG A 144 -0.28 16.49 15.03
C ARG A 144 -0.51 15.00 15.10
N VAL A 145 -1.63 14.61 15.70
CA VAL A 145 -2.10 13.23 15.67
C VAL A 145 -3.02 13.06 14.48
N CYS A 146 -2.71 12.12 13.61
CA CYS A 146 -3.47 11.80 12.40
C CYS A 146 -3.82 10.31 12.37
N GLU A 147 -4.87 9.95 11.64
CA GLU A 147 -5.30 8.56 11.48
C GLU A 147 -4.72 7.96 10.19
N LEU A 148 -4.38 6.67 10.23
CA LEU A 148 -3.88 5.93 9.08
C LEU A 148 -5.05 5.48 8.19
N ALA A 149 -4.97 5.82 6.90
CA ALA A 149 -5.80 5.21 5.86
C ALA A 149 -5.49 3.71 5.76
N ASP A 150 -6.42 2.94 5.19
CA ASP A 150 -6.30 1.49 5.13
C ASP A 150 -5.06 1.04 4.33
N ALA A 151 -4.70 1.80 3.28
CA ALA A 151 -3.49 1.57 2.48
C ALA A 151 -2.18 1.64 3.29
N LEU A 152 -2.16 2.30 4.45
CA LEU A 152 -0.98 2.41 5.33
C LEU A 152 -1.02 1.43 6.51
N ARG A 153 -2.15 0.76 6.76
CA ARG A 153 -2.25 -0.18 7.88
C ARG A 153 -1.50 -1.46 7.57
N GLY A 154 -0.67 -1.90 8.52
CA GLY A 154 0.21 -3.06 8.33
C GLY A 154 1.43 -2.80 7.46
N VAL A 155 1.56 -1.61 6.87
CA VAL A 155 2.81 -1.17 6.24
C VAL A 155 3.84 -0.89 7.33
N HIS A 156 5.08 -1.31 7.11
CA HIS A 156 6.16 -1.02 8.03
C HIS A 156 6.59 0.44 7.91
N LEU A 157 5.93 1.29 8.69
CA LEU A 157 6.19 2.73 8.76
C LEU A 157 7.24 3.04 9.84
N ARG A 158 8.13 3.99 9.54
CA ARG A 158 9.23 4.36 10.44
C ARG A 158 9.36 5.87 10.62
N SER A 159 9.91 6.29 11.75
CA SER A 159 10.20 7.70 12.00
C SER A 159 11.03 8.30 10.86
N GLY A 160 10.66 9.48 10.37
CA GLY A 160 11.29 10.15 9.22
C GLY A 160 10.66 9.84 7.86
N ASP A 161 9.79 8.82 7.75
CA ASP A 161 9.03 8.55 6.53
C ASP A 161 8.19 9.76 6.14
N LEU A 162 8.13 10.07 4.84
CA LEU A 162 7.22 11.09 4.33
C LEU A 162 5.86 10.47 4.06
N LEU A 163 4.84 11.07 4.63
CA LEU A 163 3.46 10.67 4.44
C LEU A 163 2.69 11.82 3.82
N ARG A 164 1.69 11.47 3.01
CA ARG A 164 0.74 12.45 2.50
C ARG A 164 -0.46 12.56 3.44
N LEU A 165 -0.66 13.77 3.97
CA LEU A 165 -1.77 14.13 4.83
C LEU A 165 -2.86 14.85 4.02
N ASP A 166 -4.09 14.37 4.10
CA ASP A 166 -5.25 15.22 3.83
C ASP A 166 -5.64 15.96 5.11
N THR A 167 -5.45 17.27 5.10
CA THR A 167 -5.71 18.13 6.26
C THR A 167 -7.20 18.25 6.59
N ARG A 168 -8.09 17.98 5.63
CA ARG A 168 -9.54 18.04 5.82
C ARG A 168 -10.04 16.87 6.65
N SER A 169 -9.64 15.65 6.28
CA SER A 169 -10.01 14.43 7.00
C SER A 169 -9.08 14.06 8.16
N GLY A 170 -7.86 14.61 8.19
CA GLY A 170 -6.83 14.21 9.15
C GLY A 170 -6.27 12.81 8.87
N LEU A 171 -6.44 12.31 7.63
CA LEU A 171 -5.98 10.99 7.21
C LEU A 171 -4.62 11.05 6.53
N LEU A 172 -3.75 10.11 6.91
CA LEU A 172 -2.51 9.81 6.22
C LEU A 172 -2.81 8.79 5.13
N LEU A 173 -2.68 9.19 3.87
CA LEU A 173 -3.21 8.45 2.72
C LEU A 173 -2.18 7.51 2.10
N GLU A 174 -0.93 7.96 1.97
CA GLU A 174 0.14 7.16 1.35
C GLU A 174 1.52 7.53 1.91
N ARG A 175 2.48 6.60 1.73
CA ARG A 175 3.89 6.82 2.00
C ARG A 175 4.59 7.25 0.72
N LEU A 176 5.25 8.39 0.77
CA LEU A 176 6.00 8.96 -0.35
C LEU A 176 7.45 8.43 -0.31
N ALA A 177 7.94 8.00 -1.46
CA ALA A 177 9.36 7.66 -1.61
C ALA A 177 10.21 8.95 -1.52
N GLN A 178 11.30 8.91 -0.74
CA GLN A 178 12.31 9.98 -0.68
C GLN A 178 13.43 9.67 -1.67
N PRO A 179 13.48 10.32 -2.85
CA PRO A 179 14.53 10.06 -3.83
C PRO A 179 15.93 10.50 -3.33
N GLU A 180 16.02 11.56 -2.53
CA GLU A 180 17.31 12.12 -2.08
C GLU A 180 18.13 11.14 -1.21
N VAL A 181 17.47 10.32 -0.39
CA VAL A 181 18.15 9.33 0.47
C VAL A 181 18.48 8.05 -0.31
N GLU A 182 17.69 7.69 -1.34
CA GLU A 182 18.01 6.56 -2.22
C GLU A 182 19.31 6.80 -2.99
N HIS A 183 19.56 8.02 -3.46
CA HIS A 183 20.79 8.34 -4.19
C HIS A 183 22.07 8.32 -3.33
N LEU A 184 21.96 8.54 -2.00
CA LEU A 184 23.10 8.43 -1.07
C LEU A 184 23.47 6.97 -0.75
N LEU A 185 22.62 6.02 -1.12
CA LEU A 185 22.83 4.59 -0.92
C LEU A 185 23.16 3.99 -2.27
N LEU A 186 24.44 3.99 -2.64
CA LEU A 186 24.91 3.11 -3.70
C LEU A 186 24.75 1.67 -3.20
N GLU A 187 23.66 1.02 -3.60
CA GLU A 187 23.29 -0.34 -3.17
C GLU A 187 24.19 -1.45 -3.78
N GLU A 188 25.24 -1.09 -4.53
CA GLU A 188 26.07 -2.07 -5.22
C GLU A 188 27.40 -2.27 -4.50
N VAL A 189 27.64 -3.53 -4.11
CA VAL A 189 28.95 -4.01 -3.66
C VAL A 189 29.96 -3.74 -4.78
N PRO A 190 31.00 -2.94 -4.53
CA PRO A 190 32.00 -2.65 -5.54
C PRO A 190 32.81 -3.90 -5.92
N ASP A 191 33.11 -4.07 -7.21
CA ASP A 191 33.88 -5.19 -7.78
C ASP A 191 35.40 -5.10 -7.52
N ILE A 192 35.81 -4.65 -6.33
CA ILE A 192 37.23 -4.55 -5.95
C ILE A 192 37.56 -5.70 -5.00
N SER A 193 38.65 -6.41 -5.25
CA SER A 193 39.15 -7.51 -4.42
C SER A 193 40.42 -7.12 -3.68
N TYR A 194 40.86 -7.95 -2.73
CA TYR A 194 42.13 -7.73 -2.04
C TYR A 194 43.34 -7.82 -2.98
N ASP A 195 43.23 -8.63 -4.04
CA ASP A 195 44.30 -8.79 -5.04
C ASP A 195 44.55 -7.52 -5.85
N ASP A 196 43.58 -6.60 -5.87
CA ASP A 196 43.69 -5.31 -6.55
C ASP A 196 44.44 -4.26 -5.70
N ILE A 197 44.82 -4.58 -4.46
CA ILE A 197 45.45 -3.65 -3.51
C ILE A 197 46.89 -4.11 -3.21
N GLY A 198 47.87 -3.33 -3.68
CA GLY A 198 49.29 -3.63 -3.44
C GLY A 198 49.85 -3.03 -2.14
N GLY A 199 50.66 -3.81 -1.42
CA GLY A 199 51.55 -3.33 -0.36
C GLY A 199 50.88 -2.98 0.97
N LEU A 200 49.66 -3.45 1.20
CA LEU A 200 48.86 -3.20 2.40
C LEU A 200 48.44 -4.50 3.12
N ASP A 201 49.21 -5.58 2.94
CA ASP A 201 48.85 -6.93 3.39
C ASP A 201 48.54 -6.99 4.90
N GLN A 202 49.39 -6.36 5.72
CA GLN A 202 49.21 -6.32 7.17
C GLN A 202 47.93 -5.57 7.59
N GLN A 203 47.60 -4.49 6.87
CA GLN A 203 46.40 -3.70 7.14
C GLN A 203 45.14 -4.42 6.66
N ILE A 204 45.23 -5.11 5.51
CA ILE A 204 44.16 -5.94 4.98
C ILE A 204 43.84 -7.07 5.96
N GLU A 205 44.85 -7.77 6.47
CA GLU A 205 44.70 -8.84 7.46
C GLU A 205 44.03 -8.31 8.74
N ALA A 206 44.51 -7.20 9.30
CA ALA A 206 43.92 -6.61 10.51
C ALA A 206 42.45 -6.18 10.33
N ILE A 207 42.08 -5.65 9.16
CA ILE A 207 40.70 -5.23 8.89
C ILE A 207 39.82 -6.45 8.58
N ALA A 208 40.32 -7.43 7.84
CA ALA A 208 39.62 -8.68 7.59
C ALA A 208 39.35 -9.42 8.90
N ASP A 209 40.30 -9.47 9.82
CA ASP A 209 40.10 -10.06 11.14
C ASP A 209 39.06 -9.29 11.96
N ALA A 210 39.11 -7.96 11.95
CA ALA A 210 38.16 -7.14 12.69
C ALA A 210 36.73 -7.25 12.13
N VAL A 211 36.57 -7.29 10.80
CA VAL A 211 35.24 -7.25 10.16
C VAL A 211 34.69 -8.63 9.86
N GLU A 212 35.49 -9.56 9.35
CA GLU A 212 35.00 -10.83 8.82
C GLU A 212 34.89 -11.92 9.90
N LEU A 213 35.87 -12.01 10.83
CA LEU A 213 35.85 -13.04 11.87
C LEU A 213 34.58 -13.01 12.72
N PRO A 214 34.07 -11.85 13.19
CA PRO A 214 32.84 -11.82 13.99
C PRO A 214 31.61 -12.33 13.24
N PHE A 215 31.55 -12.10 11.92
CA PHE A 215 30.43 -12.57 11.09
C PHE A 215 30.55 -14.06 10.75
N LEU A 216 31.77 -14.56 10.52
CA LEU A 216 32.00 -15.97 10.18
C LEU A 216 31.94 -16.88 11.41
N HIS A 217 32.44 -16.42 12.55
CA HIS A 217 32.61 -17.21 13.78
C HIS A 217 31.83 -16.62 14.96
N GLY A 218 30.58 -16.19 14.73
CA GLY A 218 29.74 -15.61 15.79
C GLY A 218 29.58 -16.48 17.03
N ASP A 219 29.48 -17.81 16.87
CA ASP A 219 29.35 -18.76 18.00
C ASP A 219 30.59 -18.76 18.91
N LEU A 220 31.78 -18.64 18.31
CA LEU A 220 33.06 -18.65 19.03
C LEU A 220 33.25 -17.33 19.81
N PHE A 221 32.83 -16.21 19.23
CA PHE A 221 32.79 -14.92 19.93
C PHE A 221 31.81 -14.94 21.10
N ALA A 222 30.65 -15.58 20.94
CA ALA A 222 29.67 -15.73 22.01
C ALA A 222 30.18 -16.65 23.13
N GLU A 223 30.81 -17.78 22.79
CA GLU A 223 31.41 -18.72 23.74
C GLU A 223 32.49 -18.05 24.61
N HIS A 224 33.37 -17.27 23.98
CA HIS A 224 34.45 -16.56 24.67
C HIS A 224 34.04 -15.19 25.22
N GLN A 225 32.76 -14.79 25.10
CA GLN A 225 32.24 -13.49 25.54
C GLN A 225 33.05 -12.30 24.99
N LEU A 226 33.56 -12.43 23.76
CA LEU A 226 34.35 -11.41 23.09
C LEU A 226 33.41 -10.41 22.39
N PRO A 227 33.53 -9.10 22.65
CA PRO A 227 32.74 -8.11 21.92
C PRO A 227 33.27 -7.96 20.49
N ALA A 228 32.36 -8.00 19.51
CA ALA A 228 32.70 -7.67 18.14
C ALA A 228 33.04 -6.17 18.00
N PRO A 229 34.11 -5.80 17.29
CA PRO A 229 34.43 -4.40 17.03
C PRO A 229 33.34 -3.76 16.15
N LYS A 230 32.84 -2.59 16.55
CA LYS A 230 31.71 -1.90 15.89
C LYS A 230 32.13 -0.81 14.90
N GLY A 231 33.40 -0.45 14.85
CA GLY A 231 33.89 0.64 14.02
C GLY A 231 35.39 0.58 13.82
N ILE A 232 35.84 1.03 12.66
CA ILE A 232 37.25 1.01 12.23
C ILE A 232 37.61 2.42 11.76
N LEU A 233 38.76 2.91 12.19
CA LEU A 233 39.30 4.21 11.77
C LEU A 233 40.48 4.01 10.81
N LEU A 234 40.27 4.35 9.54
CA LEU A 234 41.35 4.38 8.55
C LEU A 234 41.93 5.80 8.47
N TYR A 235 43.17 5.98 8.90
CA TYR A 235 43.85 7.28 8.85
C TYR A 235 45.17 7.22 8.07
N GLY A 236 45.76 8.38 7.79
CA GLY A 236 47.04 8.53 7.08
C GLY A 236 46.95 9.46 5.86
N PRO A 237 48.02 9.59 5.06
CA PRO A 237 48.07 10.51 3.93
C PRO A 237 46.96 10.27 2.90
N PRO A 238 46.50 11.32 2.19
CA PRO A 238 45.55 11.17 1.10
C PRO A 238 46.17 10.36 -0.06
N GLY A 239 45.36 9.58 -0.76
CA GLY A 239 45.82 8.75 -1.89
C GLY A 239 46.37 7.36 -1.52
N CYS A 240 46.49 7.01 -0.24
CA CYS A 240 46.97 5.68 0.20
C CYS A 240 45.89 4.56 0.18
N GLY A 241 44.84 4.68 -0.65
CA GLY A 241 43.89 3.57 -0.84
C GLY A 241 42.89 3.29 0.28
N LYS A 242 42.65 4.19 1.24
CA LYS A 242 41.71 3.96 2.37
C LYS A 242 40.30 3.54 1.91
N THR A 243 39.75 4.27 0.94
CA THR A 243 38.45 3.95 0.34
C THR A 243 38.49 2.63 -0.46
N LEU A 244 39.62 2.30 -1.08
CA LEU A 244 39.76 1.04 -1.84
C LEU A 244 39.74 -0.16 -0.89
N ILE A 245 40.45 -0.09 0.24
CA ILE A 245 40.45 -1.15 1.26
C ILE A 245 39.03 -1.37 1.81
N ALA A 246 38.31 -0.29 2.16
CA ALA A 246 36.95 -0.41 2.67
C ALA A 246 36.01 -1.12 1.67
N LYS A 247 36.15 -0.80 0.38
CA LYS A 247 35.41 -1.45 -0.71
C LYS A 247 35.78 -2.92 -0.89
N ALA A 248 37.07 -3.26 -0.83
CA ALA A 248 37.53 -4.64 -0.95
C ALA A 248 37.04 -5.52 0.22
N VAL A 249 37.03 -4.99 1.44
CA VAL A 249 36.49 -5.67 2.62
C VAL A 249 34.99 -5.93 2.47
N ALA A 250 34.22 -4.97 1.96
CA ALA A 250 32.80 -5.16 1.70
C ALA A 250 32.54 -6.28 0.68
N ASN A 251 33.32 -6.33 -0.39
CA ASN A 251 33.21 -7.38 -1.41
C ASN A 251 33.59 -8.76 -0.87
N SER A 252 34.68 -8.85 -0.10
CA SER A 252 35.10 -10.10 0.53
C SER A 252 34.07 -10.62 1.52
N LEU A 253 33.54 -9.75 2.40
CA LEU A 253 32.48 -10.10 3.33
C LEU A 253 31.23 -10.62 2.60
N ALA A 254 30.81 -9.94 1.53
CA ALA A 254 29.69 -10.35 0.69
C ALA A 254 29.88 -11.78 0.15
N LYS A 255 31.06 -12.07 -0.41
CA LYS A 255 31.41 -13.39 -0.98
C LYS A 255 31.42 -14.48 0.09
N LYS A 256 32.03 -14.23 1.25
CA LYS A 256 32.12 -15.22 2.33
C LYS A 256 30.76 -15.50 2.98
N VAL A 257 29.92 -14.46 3.14
CA VAL A 257 28.55 -14.63 3.61
C VAL A 257 27.69 -15.38 2.60
N ALA A 258 27.81 -15.07 1.29
CA ALA A 258 27.13 -15.80 0.22
C ALA A 258 27.46 -17.31 0.25
N ALA A 259 28.75 -17.63 0.41
CA ALA A 259 29.21 -19.01 0.49
C ALA A 259 28.63 -19.79 1.68
N ARG A 260 28.37 -19.10 2.81
CA ARG A 260 27.77 -19.70 4.01
C ARG A 260 26.25 -19.86 3.90
N THR A 261 25.55 -18.92 3.27
CA THR A 261 24.08 -18.90 3.19
C THR A 261 23.51 -19.59 1.95
N GLY A 262 24.35 -19.97 0.96
CA GLY A 262 23.92 -20.70 -0.23
C GLY A 262 23.05 -19.90 -1.19
N ALA A 263 22.98 -18.58 -1.03
CA ALA A 263 22.25 -17.68 -1.91
C ALA A 263 23.14 -17.26 -3.09
N ASP A 264 22.68 -17.48 -4.33
CA ASP A 264 23.38 -17.16 -5.60
C ASP A 264 23.80 -15.67 -5.74
N LYS A 265 23.31 -14.80 -4.85
CA LYS A 265 23.75 -13.41 -4.70
C LYS A 265 23.74 -13.04 -3.22
N GLY A 266 24.85 -13.22 -2.51
CA GLY A 266 24.99 -12.64 -1.17
C GLY A 266 24.93 -11.13 -1.28
N ARG A 267 23.78 -10.55 -0.95
CA ARG A 267 23.59 -9.10 -0.92
C ARG A 267 24.28 -8.57 0.33
N SER A 268 25.44 -7.94 0.17
CA SER A 268 26.02 -7.07 1.18
C SER A 268 25.66 -5.64 0.82
N TYR A 269 25.41 -4.80 1.82
CA TYR A 269 25.14 -3.38 1.60
C TYR A 269 26.37 -2.56 1.95
N PHE A 270 26.85 -1.75 1.01
CA PHE A 270 27.97 -0.84 1.23
C PHE A 270 27.48 0.61 1.07
N ILE A 271 27.31 1.29 2.19
CA ILE A 271 26.83 2.67 2.22
C ILE A 271 28.05 3.58 2.29
N ASN A 272 28.35 4.27 1.19
CA ASN A 272 29.49 5.18 1.11
C ASN A 272 29.02 6.63 1.17
N ILE A 273 29.33 7.30 2.27
CA ILE A 273 28.97 8.69 2.55
C ILE A 273 30.22 9.55 2.49
N LYS A 274 30.28 10.50 1.57
CA LYS A 274 31.38 11.48 1.61
C LYS A 274 31.03 12.59 2.59
N GLY A 275 32.00 13.06 3.38
CA GLY A 275 31.80 14.18 4.32
C GLY A 275 31.09 15.40 3.71
N PRO A 276 31.44 15.86 2.49
CA PRO A 276 30.72 16.95 1.83
C PRO A 276 29.27 16.65 1.43
N GLU A 277 28.89 15.38 1.26
CA GLU A 277 27.51 14.99 0.92
C GLU A 277 26.56 15.17 2.11
N LEU A 278 27.09 15.16 3.33
CA LEU A 278 26.35 15.46 4.55
C LEU A 278 26.22 16.96 4.83
N LEU A 279 27.00 17.81 4.15
CA LEU A 279 26.99 19.24 4.40
C LEU A 279 25.81 19.90 3.69
N ASN A 280 24.82 20.33 4.47
CA ASN A 280 23.74 21.17 3.98
C ASN A 280 23.82 22.59 4.58
N LYS A 281 23.38 23.59 3.82
CA LYS A 281 23.32 24.99 4.27
C LYS A 281 22.23 25.23 5.32
N TYR A 282 21.26 24.33 5.41
CA TYR A 282 20.16 24.38 6.36
C TYR A 282 20.54 23.64 7.65
N VAL A 283 20.34 24.29 8.79
CA VAL A 283 20.63 23.73 10.12
C VAL A 283 19.68 22.55 10.38
N GLY A 284 20.19 21.44 10.92
CA GLY A 284 19.39 20.25 11.26
C GLY A 284 19.26 19.22 10.14
N GLU A 285 19.47 19.62 8.88
CA GLU A 285 19.39 18.70 7.72
C GLU A 285 20.52 17.65 7.76
N THR A 286 21.72 18.06 8.15
CA THR A 286 22.87 17.17 8.31
C THR A 286 22.57 16.05 9.32
N GLU A 287 22.02 16.40 10.48
CA GLU A 287 21.66 15.46 11.53
C GLU A 287 20.52 14.53 11.10
N ARG A 288 19.54 15.07 10.37
CA ARG A 288 18.44 14.29 9.78
C ARG A 288 18.98 13.25 8.80
N GLN A 289 19.87 13.65 7.88
CA GLN A 289 20.49 12.75 6.91
C GLN A 289 21.27 11.62 7.59
N ILE A 290 22.08 11.93 8.62
CA ILE A 290 22.83 10.92 9.38
C ILE A 290 21.86 9.91 10.02
N ARG A 291 20.78 10.36 10.66
CA ARG A 291 19.79 9.47 11.26
C ARG A 291 19.15 8.54 10.22
N MET A 292 18.76 9.09 9.08
CA MET A 292 18.15 8.32 7.98
C MET A 292 19.09 7.24 7.45
N VAL A 293 20.38 7.54 7.31
CA VAL A 293 21.36 6.55 6.83
C VAL A 293 21.51 5.39 7.81
N PHE A 294 21.69 5.66 9.10
CA PHE A 294 21.80 4.60 10.11
C PHE A 294 20.50 3.80 10.28
N GLN A 295 19.35 4.43 10.09
CA GLN A 295 18.06 3.77 10.15
C GLN A 295 17.89 2.76 8.99
N ARG A 296 18.30 3.13 7.78
CA ARG A 296 18.31 2.20 6.64
C ARG A 296 19.37 1.12 6.78
N ALA A 297 20.55 1.44 7.32
CA ALA A 297 21.55 0.43 7.65
C ALA A 297 21.00 -0.62 8.62
N ARG A 298 20.25 -0.18 9.64
CA ARG A 298 19.56 -1.07 10.58
C ARG A 298 18.49 -1.93 9.91
N GLU A 299 17.71 -1.38 8.98
CA GLU A 299 16.74 -2.13 8.18
C GLU A 299 17.36 -3.35 7.50
N LYS A 300 18.45 -3.12 6.78
CA LYS A 300 19.14 -4.17 6.04
C LYS A 300 19.83 -5.17 6.96
N SER A 301 20.27 -4.73 8.14
CA SER A 301 20.80 -5.63 9.17
C SER A 301 19.71 -6.51 9.80
N GLU A 302 18.50 -5.99 10.01
CA GLU A 302 17.35 -6.76 10.54
C GLU A 302 16.86 -7.84 9.56
N GLU A 303 16.99 -7.60 8.25
CA GLU A 303 16.80 -8.60 7.20
C GLU A 303 17.89 -9.70 7.19
N GLY A 304 18.93 -9.58 8.03
CA GLY A 304 20.04 -10.54 8.15
C GLY A 304 21.21 -10.28 7.21
N TRP A 305 21.23 -9.15 6.50
CA TRP A 305 22.32 -8.80 5.59
C TRP A 305 23.47 -8.08 6.30
N PRO A 306 24.73 -8.33 5.91
CA PRO A 306 25.86 -7.53 6.36
C PRO A 306 25.79 -6.13 5.74
N VAL A 307 25.95 -5.10 6.59
CA VAL A 307 25.91 -3.70 6.20
C VAL A 307 27.16 -2.99 6.68
N ILE A 308 27.84 -2.31 5.77
CA ILE A 308 29.01 -1.47 6.07
C ILE A 308 28.65 -0.03 5.74
N VAL A 309 28.81 0.87 6.72
CA VAL A 309 28.68 2.32 6.56
C VAL A 309 30.09 2.92 6.57
N PHE A 310 30.49 3.53 5.45
CA PHE A 310 31.80 4.15 5.23
C PHE A 310 31.67 5.67 5.06
#